data_AF-I3T435-F1
#
_entry.id   AF-I3T435-F1
#
_cell.length_a   1.000
_cell.length_b   1.000
_cell.length_c   1.000
_cell.angle_alpha   90.00
_cell.angle_beta   90.00
_cell.angle_gamma   90.00
#
_symmetry.space_group_name_H-M   'P 1'
#
loop_
_entity.id
_entity.type
_entity.pdbx_description
1 polymer ?
#
loop_
_entity_poly.entity_id
_entity_poly.type
_entity_poly.pdbx_seq_one_letter_code
_entity_poly.pdbx_strand_id
1 'polypeptide(L)'
;MKRSIAMQKGLPILGVFRSFVAVGVDPAIMGVGPAAAIPVAVKAAGLELDDIDLFEINEAFASQFVYCRNKLGLDSQKINVNGGAMAIGHPLGATGARCVATLLHEMKKRGKDCRYGVISMCIGTGMGAAAVFERGDSVDELCNARKGDNLFLSKDAR
;
A
#
# COMPACT_ATOMS: atom_id res chain seq x y z
N MET A 1 11.54 9.86 6.75
CA MET A 1 12.28 10.09 8.02
C MET A 1 13.20 8.89 8.27
N LYS A 2 14.44 9.08 8.75
CA LYS A 2 15.31 7.95 9.13
C LYS A 2 14.76 7.28 10.40
N ARG A 3 14.84 5.94 10.48
CA ARG A 3 14.37 5.16 11.64
C ARG A 3 14.95 5.66 12.96
N SER A 4 16.26 5.90 13.03
CA SER A 4 16.93 6.40 14.23
C SER A 4 16.36 7.72 14.75
N ILE A 5 15.93 8.61 13.86
CA ILE A 5 15.32 9.90 14.22
C ILE A 5 13.89 9.70 14.74
N ALA A 6 13.11 8.80 14.14
CA ALA A 6 11.80 8.44 14.66
C ALA A 6 11.93 7.87 16.08
N MET A 7 12.91 7.00 16.31
CA MET A 7 13.21 6.41 17.63
C MET A 7 13.66 7.45 18.65
N GLN A 8 14.61 8.31 18.30
CA GLN A 8 15.06 9.40 19.16
C GLN A 8 13.91 10.33 19.57
N LYS A 9 12.92 10.53 18.70
CA LYS A 9 11.75 11.38 18.94
C LYS A 9 10.56 10.64 19.56
N GLY A 10 10.66 9.33 19.79
CA GLY A 10 9.54 8.52 20.30
C GLY A 10 8.31 8.51 19.37
N LEU A 11 8.51 8.69 18.05
CA LEU A 11 7.42 8.72 17.08
C LEU A 11 7.07 7.30 16.64
N PRO A 12 5.79 6.87 16.74
CA PRO A 12 5.37 5.54 16.33
C PRO A 12 5.53 5.39 14.80
N ILE A 13 6.05 4.24 14.37
CA ILE A 13 6.38 3.96 12.96
C ILE A 13 5.20 3.26 12.32
N LEU A 14 4.40 3.97 11.53
CA LEU A 14 3.22 3.38 10.88
C LEU A 14 3.59 2.28 9.86
N GLY A 15 4.65 2.51 9.08
CA GLY A 15 5.12 1.59 8.06
C GLY A 15 6.55 1.88 7.62
N VAL A 16 7.16 0.90 6.98
CA VAL A 16 8.53 0.94 6.48
C VAL A 16 8.50 0.76 4.96
N PHE A 17 9.10 1.71 4.25
CA PHE A 17 9.28 1.63 2.81
C PHE A 17 10.39 0.63 2.48
N ARG A 18 10.08 -0.41 1.69
CA ARG A 18 11.02 -1.51 1.39
C ARG A 18 11.63 -1.39 0.01
N SER A 19 10.79 -1.26 -1.01
CA SER A 19 11.23 -1.16 -2.40
C SER A 19 10.30 -0.27 -3.19
N PHE A 20 10.81 0.26 -4.30
CA PHE A 20 10.03 0.97 -5.29
C PHE A 20 10.65 0.76 -6.66
N VAL A 21 9.78 0.62 -7.66
CA VAL A 21 10.17 0.49 -9.05
C VAL A 21 9.23 1.32 -9.92
N ALA A 22 9.78 1.84 -11.01
CA ALA A 22 9.04 2.37 -12.13
C ALA A 22 9.55 1.66 -13.40
N VAL A 23 8.64 1.13 -14.19
CA VAL A 23 8.95 0.34 -15.39
C VAL A 23 8.20 0.91 -16.61
N GLY A 24 8.82 0.81 -17.77
CA GLY A 24 8.19 1.15 -19.05
C GLY A 24 7.38 -0.02 -19.61
N VAL A 25 6.26 0.30 -20.26
CA VAL A 25 5.43 -0.62 -21.03
C VAL A 25 5.01 0.06 -22.34
N ASP A 26 4.40 -0.67 -23.27
CA ASP A 26 3.89 -0.07 -24.50
C ASP A 26 2.83 1.01 -24.17
N PRO A 27 3.01 2.28 -24.63
CA PRO A 27 2.05 3.36 -24.41
C PRO A 27 0.63 3.04 -24.88
N ALA A 28 0.46 2.21 -25.93
CA ALA A 28 -0.85 1.82 -26.46
C ALA A 28 -1.66 0.99 -25.44
N ILE A 29 -0.99 0.33 -24.49
CA ILE A 29 -1.59 -0.52 -23.46
C ILE A 29 -1.11 -0.13 -22.06
N MET A 30 -0.87 1.16 -21.81
CA MET A 30 -0.32 1.68 -20.54
C MET A 30 -0.94 1.09 -19.26
N GLY A 31 -2.21 0.67 -19.32
CA GLY A 31 -2.92 0.03 -18.22
C GLY A 31 -2.27 -1.24 -17.68
N VAL A 32 -1.40 -1.91 -18.45
CA VAL A 32 -0.68 -3.13 -17.98
C VAL A 32 0.46 -2.82 -17.02
N GLY A 33 0.76 -1.54 -16.77
CA GLY A 33 1.84 -1.08 -15.91
C GLY A 33 1.96 -1.81 -14.57
N PRO A 34 0.88 -1.98 -13.76
CA PRO A 34 0.94 -2.73 -12.51
C PRO A 34 1.37 -4.19 -12.67
N ALA A 35 0.89 -4.87 -13.73
CA ALA A 35 1.27 -6.25 -14.01
C ALA A 35 2.78 -6.41 -14.29
N ALA A 36 3.43 -5.36 -14.81
CA ALA A 36 4.88 -5.32 -15.01
C ALA A 36 5.63 -4.85 -13.75
N ALA A 37 5.09 -3.88 -13.01
CA ALA A 37 5.79 -3.24 -11.90
C ALA A 37 5.75 -4.07 -10.60
N ILE A 38 4.60 -4.67 -10.26
CA ILE A 38 4.40 -5.38 -8.99
C ILE A 38 5.42 -6.50 -8.79
N PRO A 39 5.63 -7.44 -9.74
CA PRO A 39 6.59 -8.53 -9.55
C PRO A 39 8.02 -8.02 -9.33
N VAL A 40 8.40 -6.93 -10.00
CA VAL A 40 9.75 -6.36 -9.88
C VAL A 40 9.94 -5.70 -8.52
N ALA A 41 8.94 -4.96 -8.01
CA ALA A 41 9.02 -4.35 -6.67
C ALA A 41 9.04 -5.41 -5.57
N VAL A 42 8.19 -6.42 -5.67
CA VAL A 42 8.10 -7.53 -4.72
C VAL A 42 9.42 -8.31 -4.68
N LYS A 43 9.97 -8.67 -5.84
CA LYS A 43 11.30 -9.29 -5.94
C LYS A 43 12.42 -8.40 -5.39
N ALA A 44 12.38 -7.09 -5.64
CA ALA A 44 13.37 -6.16 -5.11
C ALA A 44 13.29 -6.02 -3.57
N ALA A 45 12.15 -6.34 -2.96
CA ALA A 45 12.00 -6.45 -1.51
C ALA A 45 12.44 -7.81 -0.95
N GLY A 46 12.84 -8.76 -1.81
CA GLY A 46 13.21 -10.13 -1.42
C GLY A 46 12.00 -10.99 -1.04
N LEU A 47 10.85 -10.74 -1.65
CA LEU A 47 9.58 -11.41 -1.36
C LEU A 47 9.02 -12.09 -2.62
N GLU A 48 8.02 -12.93 -2.43
CA GLU A 48 7.15 -13.49 -3.46
C GLU A 48 5.75 -12.84 -3.42
N LEU A 49 4.95 -13.01 -4.47
CA LEU A 49 3.60 -12.41 -4.52
C LEU A 49 2.68 -12.93 -3.40
N ASP A 50 2.87 -14.18 -2.99
CA ASP A 50 2.07 -14.83 -1.94
C ASP A 50 2.36 -14.26 -0.54
N ASP A 51 3.52 -13.61 -0.34
CA ASP A 51 3.88 -12.94 0.92
C ASP A 51 3.10 -11.62 1.12
N ILE A 52 2.38 -11.14 0.10
CA ILE A 52 1.67 -9.87 0.17
C ILE A 52 0.25 -10.06 0.72
N ASP A 53 -0.06 -9.30 1.77
CA ASP A 53 -1.33 -9.38 2.49
C ASP A 53 -2.39 -8.42 1.96
N LEU A 54 -1.94 -7.27 1.43
CA LEU A 54 -2.81 -6.23 0.90
C LEU A 54 -2.24 -5.55 -0.33
N PHE A 55 -3.14 -5.16 -1.22
CA PHE A 55 -2.84 -4.41 -2.42
C PHE A 55 -3.75 -3.18 -2.54
N GLU A 56 -3.15 -2.02 -2.79
CA GLU A 56 -3.83 -0.84 -3.33
C GLU A 56 -3.42 -0.70 -4.80
N ILE A 57 -4.26 -1.19 -5.71
CA ILE A 57 -4.03 -1.10 -7.16
C ILE A 57 -4.99 -0.05 -7.72
N ASN A 58 -4.44 1.04 -8.27
CA ASN A 58 -5.27 2.13 -8.77
C ASN A 58 -6.25 1.66 -9.87
N GLU A 59 -7.52 1.99 -9.70
CA GLU A 59 -8.60 1.62 -10.60
C GLU A 59 -8.86 2.75 -11.61
N ALA A 60 -7.82 3.16 -12.36
CA ALA A 60 -7.97 4.19 -13.39
C ALA A 60 -9.06 3.81 -14.41
N PHE A 61 -9.07 2.53 -14.79
CA PHE A 61 -10.15 1.88 -15.55
C PHE A 61 -10.35 0.45 -15.04
N ALA A 62 -11.59 -0.06 -15.10
CA ALA A 62 -11.89 -1.43 -14.70
C ALA A 62 -11.16 -2.48 -15.58
N SER A 63 -11.05 -2.22 -16.89
CA SER A 63 -10.40 -3.11 -17.85
C SER A 63 -8.96 -3.44 -17.48
N GLN A 64 -8.16 -2.41 -17.21
CA GLN A 64 -6.75 -2.57 -16.81
C GLN A 64 -6.61 -3.19 -15.42
N PHE A 65 -7.50 -2.85 -14.49
CA PHE A 65 -7.48 -3.38 -13.13
C PHE A 65 -7.72 -4.89 -13.14
N VAL A 66 -8.79 -5.32 -13.82
CA VAL A 66 -9.14 -6.74 -13.96
C VAL A 66 -8.04 -7.49 -14.70
N TYR A 67 -7.46 -6.91 -15.75
CA TYR A 67 -6.32 -7.50 -16.44
C TYR A 67 -5.14 -7.72 -15.48
N CYS A 68 -4.72 -6.71 -14.73
CA CYS A 68 -3.56 -6.81 -13.84
C CYS A 68 -3.79 -7.85 -12.73
N ARG A 69 -4.98 -7.84 -12.11
CA ARG A 69 -5.36 -8.85 -11.11
C ARG A 69 -5.27 -10.26 -11.69
N ASN A 70 -5.92 -10.50 -12.84
CA ASN A 70 -5.99 -11.83 -13.45
C ASN A 70 -4.61 -12.29 -13.93
N LYS A 71 -3.82 -11.38 -14.53
CA LYS A 71 -2.48 -11.68 -15.06
C LYS A 71 -1.51 -12.09 -13.94
N LEU A 72 -1.66 -11.49 -12.77
CA LEU A 72 -0.83 -11.76 -11.59
C LEU A 72 -1.43 -12.83 -10.67
N GLY A 73 -2.64 -13.34 -10.95
CA GLY A 73 -3.29 -14.35 -10.12
C GLY A 73 -3.63 -13.87 -8.70
N LEU A 74 -3.85 -12.57 -8.50
CA LEU A 74 -4.03 -11.99 -7.16
C LEU A 74 -5.42 -12.31 -6.59
N ASP A 75 -5.45 -12.62 -5.29
CA ASP A 75 -6.71 -12.77 -4.55
C ASP A 75 -7.46 -11.44 -4.45
N SER A 76 -8.66 -11.40 -5.02
CA SER A 76 -9.57 -10.26 -4.97
C SER A 76 -9.87 -9.76 -3.55
N GLN A 77 -9.84 -10.63 -2.53
CA GLN A 77 -10.12 -10.25 -1.14
C GLN A 77 -8.97 -9.47 -0.49
N LYS A 78 -7.81 -9.39 -1.15
CA LYS A 78 -6.64 -8.62 -0.70
C LYS A 78 -6.48 -7.28 -1.43
N ILE A 79 -7.30 -6.97 -2.43
CA ILE A 79 -7.11 -5.80 -3.30
C ILE A 79 -8.19 -4.75 -3.04
N ASN A 80 -7.80 -3.50 -2.79
CA ASN A 80 -8.69 -2.35 -2.63
C ASN A 80 -9.86 -2.64 -1.66
N VAL A 81 -9.56 -3.25 -0.51
CA VAL A 81 -10.53 -3.81 0.44
C VAL A 81 -11.50 -2.79 1.04
N ASN A 82 -11.15 -1.50 0.96
CA ASN A 82 -11.97 -0.36 1.40
C ASN A 82 -12.54 0.45 0.22
N GLY A 83 -12.53 -0.12 -0.99
CA GLY A 83 -12.93 0.54 -2.23
C GLY A 83 -11.77 1.30 -2.90
N GLY A 84 -11.82 1.36 -4.24
CA GLY A 84 -10.79 2.01 -5.05
C GLY A 84 -11.27 3.25 -5.79
N ALA A 85 -10.44 3.70 -6.74
CA ALA A 85 -10.62 4.98 -7.42
C ALA A 85 -11.91 5.09 -8.25
N MET A 86 -12.52 3.96 -8.65
CA MET A 86 -13.83 3.98 -9.32
C MET A 86 -14.94 4.50 -8.39
N ALA A 87 -14.84 4.24 -7.08
CA ALA A 87 -15.82 4.67 -6.09
C ALA A 87 -15.46 6.02 -5.45
N ILE A 88 -14.19 6.22 -5.08
CA ILE A 88 -13.76 7.39 -4.30
C ILE A 88 -12.99 8.44 -5.10
N GLY A 89 -12.89 8.24 -6.42
CA GLY A 89 -12.27 9.16 -7.35
C GLY A 89 -10.75 8.99 -7.53
N HIS A 90 -10.27 9.59 -8.63
CA HIS A 90 -8.87 9.57 -9.05
C HIS A 90 -8.30 10.98 -9.21
N PRO A 91 -8.05 11.73 -8.12
CA PRO A 91 -7.27 12.95 -8.18
C PRO A 91 -5.81 12.60 -8.53
N LEU A 92 -5.44 12.77 -9.80
CA LEU A 92 -4.23 12.21 -10.43
C LEU A 92 -2.99 12.23 -9.50
N GLY A 93 -2.50 13.42 -9.16
CA GLY A 93 -1.28 13.57 -8.34
C GLY A 93 -1.44 13.14 -6.88
N ALA A 94 -2.65 13.16 -6.32
CA ALA A 94 -2.89 12.81 -4.92
C ALA A 94 -3.11 11.29 -4.71
N THR A 95 -3.43 10.55 -5.76
CA THR A 95 -3.83 9.13 -5.65
C THR A 95 -2.73 8.27 -5.04
N GLY A 96 -1.48 8.45 -5.44
CA GLY A 96 -0.38 7.66 -4.87
C GLY A 96 -0.21 7.88 -3.36
N ALA A 97 -0.21 9.13 -2.91
CA ALA A 97 -0.13 9.45 -1.49
C ALA A 97 -1.37 8.98 -0.70
N ARG A 98 -2.57 9.10 -1.29
CA ARG A 98 -3.82 8.61 -0.71
C ARG A 98 -3.78 7.10 -0.52
N CYS A 99 -3.35 6.35 -1.53
CA CYS A 99 -3.20 4.89 -1.42
C CYS A 99 -2.20 4.48 -0.34
N VAL A 100 -1.12 5.26 -0.11
CA VAL A 100 -0.19 5.01 1.00
C VAL A 100 -0.91 5.11 2.33
N ALA A 101 -1.71 6.15 2.53
CA ALA A 101 -2.49 6.31 3.74
C ALA A 101 -3.50 5.16 3.90
N THR A 102 -4.29 4.85 2.87
CA THR A 102 -5.28 3.76 2.91
C THR A 102 -4.62 2.42 3.26
N LEU A 103 -3.57 2.05 2.53
CA LEU A 103 -2.87 0.78 2.72
C LEU A 103 -2.33 0.64 4.15
N LEU A 104 -1.54 1.61 4.60
CA LEU A 104 -0.87 1.51 5.90
C LEU A 104 -1.85 1.53 7.08
N HIS A 105 -2.93 2.31 6.99
CA HIS A 105 -3.95 2.32 8.04
C HIS A 105 -4.78 1.03 8.06
N GLU A 106 -5.06 0.42 6.91
CA GLU A 106 -5.73 -0.88 6.85
C GLU A 106 -4.81 -2.00 7.37
N MET A 107 -3.53 -2.02 6.99
CA MET A 107 -2.53 -2.94 7.56
C MET A 107 -2.43 -2.79 9.08
N LYS A 108 -2.46 -1.54 9.58
CA LYS A 108 -2.49 -1.28 11.02
C LYS A 108 -3.71 -1.91 11.67
N LYS A 109 -4.90 -1.73 11.08
CA LYS A 109 -6.20 -2.22 11.59
C LYS A 109 -6.25 -3.75 11.62
N ARG A 110 -5.69 -4.43 10.62
CA ARG A 110 -5.64 -5.91 10.53
C ARG A 110 -4.64 -6.58 11.47
N GLY A 111 -3.73 -5.82 12.07
CA GLY A 111 -2.79 -6.36 13.07
C GLY A 111 -1.52 -6.96 12.45
N LYS A 112 -0.78 -7.73 13.27
CA LYS A 112 0.59 -8.19 12.94
C LYS A 112 0.65 -9.15 11.75
N ASP A 113 -0.42 -9.87 11.49
CA ASP A 113 -0.49 -10.84 10.40
C ASP A 113 -0.58 -10.17 9.03
N CYS A 114 -0.97 -8.88 8.98
CA CYS A 114 -0.94 -8.08 7.76
C CYS A 114 0.39 -7.31 7.69
N ARG A 115 1.45 -8.04 7.33
CA ARG A 115 2.83 -7.59 7.40
C ARG A 115 3.23 -6.81 6.15
N TYR A 116 2.91 -7.29 4.96
CA TYR A 116 3.36 -6.69 3.71
C TYR A 116 2.20 -6.18 2.87
N GLY A 117 2.38 -4.97 2.32
CA GLY A 117 1.41 -4.34 1.46
C GLY A 117 2.07 -3.74 0.22
N VAL A 118 1.34 -3.75 -0.90
CA VAL A 118 1.80 -3.19 -2.18
C VAL A 118 0.87 -2.08 -2.62
N ILE A 119 1.47 -1.00 -3.12
CA ILE A 119 0.74 0.04 -3.87
C ILE A 119 1.22 -0.04 -5.31
N SER A 120 0.29 0.00 -6.26
CA SER A 120 0.65 0.07 -7.68
C SER A 120 -0.35 0.84 -8.52
N MET A 121 0.15 1.44 -9.60
CA MET A 121 -0.67 2.17 -10.56
C MET A 121 -0.05 2.13 -11.95
N CYS A 122 -0.91 2.16 -12.98
CA CYS A 122 -0.49 2.57 -14.30
C CYS A 122 -0.20 4.07 -14.31
N ILE A 123 0.69 4.49 -15.19
CA ILE A 123 1.06 5.88 -15.41
C ILE A 123 0.86 6.17 -16.90
N GLY A 124 0.31 7.35 -17.18
CA GLY A 124 0.16 7.87 -18.54
C GLY A 124 1.44 7.67 -19.37
N THR A 125 1.27 7.56 -20.69
CA THR A 125 2.37 7.42 -21.66
C THR A 125 3.22 6.14 -21.54
N GLY A 126 2.68 5.08 -20.93
CA GLY A 126 3.28 3.74 -20.99
C GLY A 126 4.24 3.43 -19.85
N MET A 127 3.83 3.66 -18.60
CA MET A 127 4.62 3.27 -17.44
C MET A 127 3.76 2.59 -16.37
N GLY A 128 4.42 1.87 -15.47
CA GLY A 128 3.84 1.34 -14.24
C GLY A 128 4.76 1.60 -13.06
N ALA A 129 4.20 1.86 -11.90
CA ALA A 129 4.96 1.97 -10.65
C ALA A 129 4.41 1.03 -9.59
N ALA A 130 5.30 0.51 -8.73
CA ALA A 130 4.92 -0.27 -7.58
C ALA A 130 5.85 0.03 -6.39
N ALA A 131 5.30 0.02 -5.19
CA ALA A 131 6.02 0.19 -3.94
C ALA A 131 5.61 -0.89 -2.94
N VAL A 132 6.58 -1.47 -2.24
CA VAL A 132 6.36 -2.43 -1.15
C VAL A 132 6.53 -1.72 0.18
N PHE A 133 5.55 -1.90 1.07
CA PHE A 133 5.58 -1.44 2.44
C PHE A 133 5.51 -2.61 3.39
N GLU A 134 6.20 -2.48 4.52
CA GLU A 134 6.06 -3.37 5.66
C GLU A 134 5.40 -2.63 6.83
N ARG A 135 4.53 -3.30 7.57
CA ARG A 135 3.91 -2.76 8.79
C ARG A 135 4.99 -2.40 9.81
N GLY A 136 4.88 -1.25 10.49
CA GLY A 136 5.98 -0.84 11.38
C GLY A 136 6.10 -1.70 12.66
N ASP A 137 4.98 -2.09 13.27
CA ASP A 137 4.98 -2.89 14.51
C ASP A 137 5.52 -4.32 14.35
N SER A 138 5.76 -4.79 13.12
CA SER A 138 6.40 -6.08 12.87
C SER A 138 7.93 -5.99 12.89
N VAL A 139 8.51 -4.79 12.87
CA VAL A 139 9.97 -4.59 12.73
C VAL A 139 10.56 -3.56 13.68
N ASP A 140 9.74 -2.91 14.50
CA ASP A 140 10.15 -1.85 15.41
C ASP A 140 9.53 -2.04 16.80
N GLU A 141 10.26 -1.63 17.84
CA GLU A 141 9.83 -1.71 19.24
C GLU A 141 8.78 -0.66 19.59
N LEU A 142 8.70 0.42 18.81
CA LEU A 142 7.70 1.47 18.97
C LEU A 142 6.36 0.99 18.43
N CYS A 143 5.46 0.66 19.34
CA CYS A 143 4.13 0.19 18.97
C CYS A 143 3.24 1.35 18.52
N ASN A 144 2.60 1.19 17.36
CA ASN A 144 1.54 2.07 16.85
C ASN A 144 0.20 1.89 17.59
N ALA A 145 0.06 0.83 18.39
CA ALA A 145 -1.06 0.69 19.31
C ALA A 145 -0.89 1.71 20.44
N ARG A 146 -1.94 2.48 20.72
CA ARG A 146 -1.95 3.28 21.95
C ARG A 146 -1.82 2.30 23.11
N LYS A 147 -0.81 2.46 23.97
CA LYS A 147 -0.84 1.88 25.32
C LYS A 147 -2.03 2.51 26.02
N GLY A 148 -3.10 1.75 26.18
CA GLY A 148 -4.34 2.25 26.75
C GLY A 148 -4.21 2.34 28.25
N ASP A 149 -3.80 3.51 28.75
CA ASP A 149 -3.92 3.87 30.18
C ASP A 149 -4.85 5.06 30.40
N ASN A 150 -5.62 5.51 29.40
CA ASN A 150 -6.49 6.68 29.57
C ASN A 150 -7.82 6.58 28.80
N LEU A 151 -8.90 6.29 29.53
CA LEU A 151 -10.27 6.73 29.23
C LEU A 151 -10.33 8.27 29.32
N PHE A 152 -9.80 8.97 28.33
CA PHE A 152 -10.19 10.37 28.09
C PHE A 152 -11.15 10.41 26.91
N LEU A 153 -12.32 9.78 27.09
CA LEU A 153 -13.53 10.36 26.52
C LEU A 153 -13.72 11.71 27.21
N SER A 154 -14.03 12.77 26.46
CA SER A 154 -14.31 14.07 27.07
C SER A 154 -15.41 13.88 28.14
N LYS A 155 -15.31 14.62 29.24
CA LYS A 155 -16.29 14.56 30.35
C LYS A 155 -17.71 14.95 29.89
N ASP A 156 -17.86 15.42 28.66
CA ASP A 156 -19.10 15.90 28.06
C ASP A 156 -19.84 14.81 27.28
N ALA A 157 -19.32 13.57 27.24
CA ALA A 157 -19.98 12.41 26.63
C ALA A 157 -20.84 11.60 27.64
N ARG A 158 -21.59 12.29 28.51
CA ARG A 158 -22.64 11.70 29.36
C ARG A 158 -23.98 12.38 29.11
#